data_AF-A0A913WVH7-F1
#
_entry.id   AF-A0A913WVH7-F1
#
_cell.length_a   1.000
_cell.length_b   1.000
_cell.length_c   1.000
_cell.angle_alpha   90.00
_cell.angle_beta   90.00
_cell.angle_gamma   90.00
#
_symmetry.space_group_name_H-M   'P 1'
#
loop_
_entity.id
_entity.type
_entity.pdbx_description
1 polymer ?
#
loop_
_entity_poly.entity_id
_entity_poly.type
_entity_poly.pdbx_seq_one_letter_code
_entity_poly.pdbx_strand_id
1 'polypeptide(L)'
;MQFPRRTVVIFSHLNRVFKGRRVILAESVAGFSSINHSNMSNKTLPSWKQPEGHGELKIFNSLTREKNVFVPQQGRRVTWYGCGPTVYDASHMGHARSYITFDILRRILQSYFNYDVFYVMNITDIDDKIINRARRNHLLEKYKEKQN
;
A
#
# COMPACT_ATOMS: atom_id res chain seq x y z
N MET A 1 -6.91 16.83 2.19
CA MET A 1 -6.18 16.80 0.90
C MET A 1 -6.72 15.63 0.09
N GLN A 2 -7.61 15.90 -0.87
CA GLN A 2 -8.42 14.90 -1.56
C GLN A 2 -7.67 14.41 -2.80
N PHE A 3 -7.15 13.19 -2.75
CA PHE A 3 -6.42 12.60 -3.87
C PHE A 3 -7.39 12.26 -5.04
N PRO A 4 -7.00 12.51 -6.31
CA PRO A 4 -7.85 12.25 -7.47
C PRO A 4 -8.14 10.74 -7.63
N ARG A 5 -9.42 10.43 -7.92
CA ARG A 5 -10.08 9.11 -7.82
C ARG A 5 -9.68 8.05 -8.86
N ARG A 6 -8.47 8.06 -9.44
CA ARG A 6 -8.06 7.09 -10.49
C ARG A 6 -6.58 6.76 -10.39
N THR A 7 -6.19 5.97 -9.38
CA THR A 7 -4.82 5.45 -9.21
C THR A 7 -4.81 3.95 -9.44
N VAL A 8 -4.01 3.47 -10.39
CA VAL A 8 -3.73 2.04 -10.57
C VAL A 8 -2.80 1.58 -9.45
N VAL A 9 -3.27 0.66 -8.60
CA VAL A 9 -2.44 0.05 -7.55
C VAL A 9 -1.69 -1.14 -8.16
N ILE A 10 -0.41 -0.96 -8.46
CA ILE A 10 0.48 -2.09 -8.76
C ILE A 10 0.85 -2.75 -7.42
N PHE A 11 0.13 -3.83 -7.08
CA PHE A 11 0.42 -4.64 -5.90
C PHE A 11 1.75 -5.38 -6.09
N SER A 12 2.81 -4.84 -5.50
CA SER A 12 4.02 -5.60 -5.24
C SER A 12 3.84 -6.42 -3.97
N HIS A 13 4.04 -7.73 -4.09
CA HIS A 13 3.90 -8.71 -3.03
C HIS A 13 4.81 -8.40 -1.83
N LEU A 14 4.22 -8.11 -0.66
CA LEU A 14 4.89 -8.31 0.62
C LEU A 14 3.95 -9.14 1.49
N ASN A 15 4.25 -10.43 1.62
CA ASN A 15 3.61 -11.31 2.59
C ASN A 15 3.84 -10.74 3.99
N ARG A 16 2.86 -10.00 4.52
CA ARG A 16 2.79 -9.69 5.95
C ARG A 16 1.37 -9.95 6.41
N VAL A 17 1.24 -11.03 7.17
CA VAL A 17 0.06 -11.41 7.95
C VAL A 17 -0.32 -10.23 8.85
N PHE A 18 -1.28 -9.42 8.41
CA PHE A 18 -2.00 -8.51 9.29
C PHE A 18 -3.29 -9.22 9.70
N LYS A 19 -3.24 -9.83 10.89
CA LYS A 19 -4.44 -10.21 11.64
C LYS A 19 -5.32 -8.96 11.77
N GLY A 20 -6.51 -9.00 11.16
CA GLY A 20 -7.71 -8.49 11.81
C GLY A 20 -8.30 -7.13 11.44
N ARG A 21 -7.76 -6.33 10.50
CA ARG A 21 -8.46 -5.10 10.05
C ARG A 21 -8.33 -4.88 8.54
N ARG A 22 -9.42 -5.10 7.80
CA ARG A 22 -9.56 -4.77 6.37
C ARG A 22 -9.71 -3.25 6.22
N VAL A 23 -8.80 -2.60 5.51
CA VAL A 23 -9.00 -1.25 5.00
C VAL A 23 -10.01 -1.35 3.84
N ILE A 24 -11.20 -0.79 4.05
CA ILE A 24 -12.24 -0.67 3.03
C ILE A 24 -11.84 0.48 2.11
N LEU A 25 -11.56 0.18 0.83
CA LEU A 25 -11.51 1.19 -0.22
C LEU A 25 -12.95 1.64 -0.49
N ALA A 26 -13.21 2.92 -0.27
CA ALA A 26 -14.53 3.52 -0.39
C ALA A 26 -15.01 3.53 -1.85
N GLU A 27 -16.17 2.93 -2.08
CA GLU A 27 -17.04 3.31 -3.18
C GLU A 27 -17.80 4.60 -2.81
N SER A 28 -17.96 5.46 -3.81
CA SER A 28 -18.71 6.70 -3.76
C SER A 28 -20.20 6.42 -3.55
N VAL A 29 -20.80 6.87 -2.46
CA VAL A 29 -22.24 7.23 -2.41
C VAL A 29 -22.52 8.18 -1.26
N ALA A 30 -23.36 9.17 -1.55
CA ALA A 30 -23.99 10.06 -0.60
C ALA A 30 -24.79 9.29 0.46
N GLY A 31 -24.92 9.86 1.66
CA GLY A 31 -25.83 9.39 2.71
C GLY A 31 -25.19 8.43 3.71
N PHE A 32 -24.64 8.98 4.81
CA PHE A 32 -24.21 8.20 5.95
C PHE A 32 -25.38 8.10 6.95
N SER A 33 -26.18 7.05 6.84
CA SER A 33 -27.05 6.59 7.94
C SER A 33 -26.50 5.28 8.48
N SER A 34 -26.19 5.29 9.79
CA SER A 34 -25.73 4.24 10.70
C SER A 34 -25.80 2.79 10.17
N ILE A 35 -24.64 2.10 10.09
CA ILE A 35 -24.57 0.67 9.77
C ILE A 35 -24.29 -0.12 11.05
N ASN A 36 -25.28 -0.93 11.44
CA ASN A 36 -25.21 -1.93 12.50
C ASN A 36 -24.24 -3.07 12.15
N HIS A 37 -23.52 -3.54 13.17
CA HIS A 37 -22.38 -4.43 13.08
C HIS A 37 -22.79 -5.92 13.06
N SER A 38 -23.52 -6.37 12.03
CA SER A 38 -23.83 -7.81 11.88
C SER A 38 -24.18 -8.19 10.44
N ASN A 39 -23.17 -8.38 9.59
CA ASN A 39 -23.18 -9.34 8.48
C ASN A 39 -21.85 -9.26 7.71
N MET A 40 -20.86 -10.09 8.08
CA MET A 40 -19.71 -10.37 7.23
C MET A 40 -20.08 -11.47 6.22
N SER A 41 -21.01 -11.17 5.32
CA SER A 41 -21.37 -12.05 4.22
C SER A 41 -20.31 -11.99 3.10
N ASN A 42 -20.17 -13.11 2.38
CA ASN A 42 -19.32 -13.34 1.21
C ASN A 42 -19.13 -12.10 0.32
N LYS A 43 -18.01 -11.39 0.49
CA LYS A 43 -17.59 -10.36 -0.47
C LYS A 43 -16.84 -11.04 -1.61
N THR A 44 -17.56 -11.37 -2.68
CA THR A 44 -16.97 -11.76 -3.96
C THR A 44 -16.10 -10.61 -4.45
N LEU A 45 -14.86 -10.90 -4.85
CA LEU A 45 -13.99 -9.87 -5.43
C LEU A 45 -14.62 -9.34 -6.72
N PRO A 46 -14.51 -8.03 -7.02
CA PRO A 46 -15.01 -7.49 -8.27
C PRO A 46 -14.31 -8.17 -9.44
N SER A 47 -15.07 -8.47 -10.49
CA SER A 47 -14.53 -9.07 -11.72
C SER A 47 -13.53 -8.09 -12.37
N TRP A 48 -12.30 -8.55 -12.55
CA TRP A 48 -11.26 -7.77 -13.23
C TRP A 48 -11.46 -7.83 -14.74
N LYS A 49 -11.45 -6.67 -15.39
CA LYS A 49 -11.46 -6.55 -16.86
C LYS A 49 -10.12 -5.97 -17.31
N GLN A 50 -9.55 -6.56 -18.35
CA GLN A 50 -8.31 -6.06 -18.92
C GLN A 50 -8.55 -4.71 -19.62
N PRO A 51 -7.72 -3.68 -19.35
CA PRO A 51 -7.80 -2.41 -20.08
C PRO A 51 -7.46 -2.61 -21.57
N GLU A 52 -8.16 -1.88 -22.42
CA GLU A 52 -7.91 -1.85 -23.87
C GLU A 52 -6.59 -1.15 -24.17
N GLY A 53 -5.80 -1.73 -25.07
CA GLY A 53 -4.54 -1.17 -25.54
C GLY A 53 -3.46 -2.22 -25.74
N HIS A 54 -2.31 -1.77 -26.24
CA HIS A 54 -1.13 -2.60 -26.46
C HIS A 54 -0.03 -2.21 -25.49
N GLY A 55 0.57 -3.21 -24.85
CA GLY A 55 1.70 -3.04 -23.95
C GLY A 55 2.67 -4.20 -24.10
N GLU A 56 3.96 -3.91 -24.12
CA GLU A 56 5.02 -4.93 -24.19
C GLU A 56 5.34 -5.50 -22.80
N LEU A 57 5.10 -4.71 -21.74
CA LEU A 57 5.34 -5.10 -20.36
C LEU A 57 4.19 -5.98 -19.83
N LYS A 58 4.54 -7.12 -19.24
CA LYS A 58 3.62 -7.97 -18.49
C LYS A 58 3.93 -7.92 -17.00
N ILE A 59 2.92 -7.63 -16.18
CA ILE A 59 3.03 -7.56 -14.72
C ILE A 59 2.20 -8.68 -14.09
N PHE A 60 2.73 -9.30 -13.04
CA PHE A 60 1.98 -10.26 -12.26
C PHE A 60 0.90 -9.55 -11.43
N ASN A 61 -0.36 -9.86 -11.71
CA ASN A 61 -1.50 -9.28 -11.03
C ASN A 61 -1.95 -10.22 -9.91
N SER A 62 -1.89 -9.76 -8.67
CA SER A 62 -2.28 -10.57 -7.51
C SER A 62 -3.79 -10.87 -7.45
N LEU A 63 -4.64 -10.08 -8.13
CA LEU A 63 -6.09 -10.26 -8.17
C LEU A 63 -6.48 -11.46 -9.06
N THR A 64 -5.83 -11.59 -10.22
CA THR A 64 -6.06 -12.69 -11.19
C THR A 64 -5.10 -13.86 -10.99
N ARG A 65 -3.97 -13.62 -10.31
CA ARG A 65 -2.83 -14.54 -10.15
C ARG A 65 -2.14 -14.92 -11.46
N GLU A 66 -2.24 -14.04 -12.45
CA GLU A 66 -1.67 -14.24 -13.78
C GLU A 66 -0.80 -13.05 -14.19
N LYS A 67 0.02 -13.25 -15.23
CA LYS A 67 0.78 -12.16 -15.84
C LYS A 67 -0.12 -11.48 -16.88
N ASN A 68 -0.62 -10.30 -16.55
CA ASN A 68 -1.43 -9.49 -17.47
C ASN A 68 -0.58 -8.43 -18.15
N VAL A 69 -1.00 -8.02 -19.35
CA VAL A 69 -0.38 -6.89 -20.08
C VAL A 69 -0.62 -5.61 -19.28
N PHE A 70 0.44 -4.84 -19.07
CA PHE A 70 0.37 -3.55 -18.41
C PHE A 70 0.07 -2.46 -19.42
N VAL A 71 -1.11 -1.85 -19.27
CA VAL A 71 -1.55 -0.69 -20.07
C VAL A 71 -1.83 0.46 -19.09
N PRO A 72 -1.09 1.58 -19.18
CA PRO A 72 -1.35 2.74 -18.33
C PRO A 72 -2.70 3.39 -18.65
N GLN A 73 -3.32 4.02 -17.65
CA GLN A 73 -4.63 4.68 -17.84
C GLN A 73 -4.56 5.99 -18.64
N GLN A 74 -3.41 6.66 -18.66
CA GLN A 74 -3.23 7.98 -19.28
C GLN A 74 -1.96 8.00 -20.14
N GLY A 75 -2.05 7.50 -21.37
CA GLY A 75 -0.92 7.46 -22.30
C GLY A 75 0.27 6.72 -21.70
N ARG A 76 1.40 7.41 -21.51
CA ARG A 76 2.62 6.85 -20.87
C ARG A 76 2.75 7.18 -19.38
N ARG A 77 1.75 7.84 -18.78
CA ARG A 77 1.77 8.19 -17.35
C ARG A 77 1.33 7.02 -16.50
N VAL A 78 2.20 6.61 -15.57
CA VAL A 78 1.99 5.54 -14.61
C VAL A 78 1.83 6.16 -13.22
N THR A 79 0.63 6.10 -12.66
CA THR A 79 0.41 6.42 -11.25
C THR A 79 0.62 5.16 -10.42
N TRP A 80 1.50 5.19 -9.43
CA TRP A 80 1.82 4.05 -8.60
C TRP A 80 1.80 4.42 -7.12
N TYR A 81 1.01 3.68 -6.33
CA TYR A 81 1.00 3.76 -4.88
C TYR A 81 1.75 2.59 -4.24
N GLY A 82 2.64 2.89 -3.28
CA GLY A 82 3.31 1.90 -2.43
C GLY A 82 2.97 2.09 -0.95
N CYS A 83 2.79 1.00 -0.22
CA CYS A 83 2.66 1.04 1.23
C CYS A 83 4.03 1.35 1.87
N GLY A 84 4.13 2.43 2.63
CA GLY A 84 5.34 2.76 3.38
C GLY A 84 5.36 2.21 4.81
N PRO A 85 6.33 2.65 5.63
CA PRO A 85 6.59 2.05 6.94
C PRO A 85 5.63 2.53 8.02
N THR A 86 5.43 1.68 9.03
CA THR A 86 4.95 2.11 10.35
C THR A 86 6.16 2.47 11.21
N VAL A 87 6.33 3.75 11.53
CA VAL A 87 7.54 4.29 12.18
C VAL A 87 7.53 4.10 13.70
N TYR A 88 7.50 2.85 14.16
CA TYR A 88 7.56 2.51 15.60
C TYR A 88 8.98 2.14 16.07
N ASP A 89 9.91 1.82 15.17
CA ASP A 89 11.28 1.45 15.51
C ASP A 89 12.22 1.74 14.34
N ALA A 90 13.53 1.57 14.57
CA ALA A 90 14.54 1.72 13.53
C ALA A 90 14.31 0.76 12.35
N SER A 91 14.62 1.24 11.14
CA SER A 91 14.49 0.44 9.92
C SER A 91 15.44 -0.75 9.91
N HIS A 92 14.91 -1.94 9.63
CA HIS A 92 15.69 -3.16 9.48
C HIS A 92 15.86 -3.56 8.00
N MET A 93 16.73 -4.54 7.71
CA MET A 93 17.02 -5.00 6.34
C MET A 93 15.77 -5.39 5.52
N GLY A 94 14.74 -5.93 6.18
CA GLY A 94 13.45 -6.20 5.54
C GLY A 94 12.78 -4.97 4.90
N HIS A 95 12.87 -3.79 5.53
CA HIS A 95 12.37 -2.55 4.94
C HIS A 95 13.25 -2.11 3.76
N ALA A 96 14.57 -2.19 3.92
CA ALA A 96 15.52 -1.83 2.87
C ALA A 96 15.30 -2.66 1.60
N ARG A 97 15.08 -3.98 1.73
CA ARG A 97 14.80 -4.86 0.60
C ARG A 97 13.61 -4.37 -0.22
N SER A 98 12.50 -4.03 0.43
CA SER A 98 11.28 -3.57 -0.24
C SER A 98 11.50 -2.25 -0.98
N TYR A 99 12.11 -1.27 -0.32
CA TYR A 99 12.32 0.05 -0.92
C TYR A 99 13.32 0.01 -2.08
N ILE A 100 14.40 -0.77 -1.95
CA ILE A 100 15.36 -0.96 -3.04
C ILE A 100 14.69 -1.65 -4.22
N THR A 101 13.84 -2.66 -3.96
CA THR A 101 13.11 -3.34 -5.04
C THR A 101 12.20 -2.36 -5.79
N PHE A 102 11.47 -1.51 -5.07
CA PHE A 102 10.59 -0.52 -5.69
C PHE A 102 11.35 0.56 -6.45
N ASP A 103 12.50 0.99 -5.93
CA ASP A 103 13.37 1.94 -6.61
C ASP A 103 13.91 1.36 -7.93
N ILE A 104 14.38 0.11 -7.92
CA ILE A 104 14.84 -0.58 -9.13
C ILE A 104 13.70 -0.71 -10.14
N LEU A 105 12.51 -1.13 -9.70
CA LEU A 105 11.35 -1.24 -10.59
C LEU A 105 10.96 0.12 -11.18
N ARG A 106 10.94 1.18 -10.37
CA ARG A 106 10.70 2.54 -10.84
C ARG A 106 11.72 2.94 -11.91
N ARG A 107 13.00 2.72 -11.67
CA ARG A 107 14.08 3.03 -12.62
C ARG A 107 13.95 2.25 -13.92
N ILE A 108 13.59 0.97 -13.85
CA ILE A 108 13.34 0.16 -15.06
C ILE A 108 12.15 0.73 -15.86
N LEU A 109 11.05 1.07 -15.19
CA LEU A 109 9.88 1.66 -15.86
C LEU A 109 10.20 3.02 -16.52
N GLN A 110 11.00 3.85 -15.85
CA GLN A 110 11.37 5.18 -16.36
C GLN A 110 12.44 5.11 -17.46
N SER A 111 13.53 4.36 -17.24
CA SER A 111 14.70 4.36 -18.12
C SER A 111 14.57 3.41 -19.30
N TYR A 112 14.04 2.20 -19.09
CA TYR A 112 13.97 1.17 -20.13
C TYR A 112 12.66 1.25 -20.93
N PHE A 113 11.53 1.48 -20.26
CA PHE A 113 10.23 1.56 -20.90
C PHE A 113 9.74 3.00 -21.15
N ASN A 114 10.52 4.02 -20.79
CA ASN A 114 10.18 5.43 -20.98
C ASN A 114 8.77 5.81 -20.48
N TYR A 115 8.36 5.31 -19.31
CA TYR A 115 7.13 5.71 -18.66
C TYR A 115 7.34 6.95 -17.77
N ASP A 116 6.33 7.83 -17.73
CA ASP A 116 6.25 8.94 -16.77
C ASP A 116 5.65 8.41 -15.46
N VAL A 117 6.50 7.98 -14.53
CA VAL A 117 6.08 7.35 -13.27
C VAL A 117 5.86 8.40 -12.18
N PHE A 118 4.61 8.56 -11.77
CA PHE A 118 4.20 9.28 -10.57
C PHE A 118 4.03 8.30 -9.41
N TYR A 119 5.06 8.18 -8.59
CA TYR A 119 5.10 7.27 -7.44
C TYR A 119 4.83 8.00 -6.12
N VAL A 120 3.88 7.49 -5.33
CA VAL A 120 3.53 8.00 -4.00
C VAL A 120 3.63 6.87 -2.98
N MET A 121 4.18 7.18 -1.81
CA MET A 121 4.27 6.27 -0.68
C MET A 121 3.79 6.97 0.58
N ASN A 122 2.97 6.29 1.39
CA ASN A 122 2.50 6.83 2.67
C ASN A 122 3.53 6.60 3.79
N ILE A 123 3.37 7.29 4.91
CA ILE A 123 4.03 6.96 6.18
C ILE A 123 2.93 6.76 7.20
N THR A 124 2.99 5.67 7.95
CA THR A 124 2.04 5.41 9.04
C THR A 124 2.67 5.92 10.34
N ASP A 125 2.26 7.11 10.75
CA ASP A 125 2.70 7.82 11.96
C ASP A 125 1.80 7.56 13.18
N ILE A 126 0.60 7.00 12.97
CA ILE A 126 -0.32 6.58 14.02
C ILE A 126 -0.70 5.11 13.80
N ASP A 127 -0.33 4.25 14.76
CA ASP A 127 -0.66 2.82 14.80
C ASP A 127 -0.56 2.29 16.24
N ASP A 128 -1.28 1.22 16.57
CA ASP A 128 -1.22 0.58 17.89
C ASP A 128 0.22 0.21 18.29
N LYS A 129 1.07 -0.16 17.32
CA LYS A 129 2.50 -0.46 17.57
C LYS A 129 3.29 0.75 18.04
N ILE A 130 2.98 1.93 17.50
CA ILE A 130 3.64 3.20 17.86
C ILE A 130 3.24 3.57 19.29
N ILE A 131 1.94 3.52 19.60
CA ILE A 131 1.41 3.81 20.94
C ILE A 131 2.05 2.87 21.99
N ASN A 132 2.09 1.57 21.69
CA ASN A 132 2.67 0.57 22.60
C ASN A 132 4.19 0.72 22.77
N ARG A 133 4.93 1.15 21.73
CA ARG A 133 6.36 1.45 21.86
C ARG A 133 6.60 2.69 22.71
N ALA A 134 5.88 3.77 22.45
CA ALA A 134 5.99 5.02 23.18
C ALA A 134 5.74 4.81 24.68
N ARG A 135 4.68 4.07 25.04
CA ARG A 135 4.38 3.72 26.43
C ARG A 135 5.51 2.90 27.08
N ARG A 136 6.07 1.90 26.38
CA ARG A 136 7.17 1.09 26.89
C ARG A 136 8.42 1.94 27.16
N ASN A 137 8.78 2.82 26.24
CA ASN A 137 9.94 3.70 26.40
C ASN A 137 9.75 4.65 27.59
N HIS A 138 8.57 5.26 27.72
CA HIS A 138 8.24 6.14 28.84
C HIS A 138 8.37 5.46 30.21
N LEU A 139 7.85 4.23 30.33
CA LEU A 139 7.95 3.47 31.58
C LEU A 139 9.39 3.06 31.90
N LEU A 140 10.18 2.73 30.87
CA LEU A 140 11.59 2.36 31.03
C LEU A 140 12.43 3.54 31.54
N GLU A 141 12.23 4.73 30.99
CA GLU A 141 12.96 5.93 31.44
C GLU A 141 12.62 6.27 32.90
N LYS A 142 11.33 6.24 33.28
CA LYS A 142 10.92 6.42 34.69
C LYS A 142 11.53 5.40 35.65
N TYR A 143 11.76 4.17 35.19
CA TYR A 143 12.41 3.15 36.01
C TYR A 143 13.89 3.49 36.24
N LYS A 144 14.61 3.89 35.17
CA LYS A 144 16.02 4.29 35.26
C LYS A 144 16.21 5.50 36.18
N GLU A 145 15.35 6.49 36.08
CA GLU A 145 15.38 7.69 36.93
C GLU A 145 15.23 7.39 38.42
N LYS A 146 14.51 6.33 38.80
CA LYS A 146 14.33 5.93 40.20
C LYS A 146 15.48 5.09 40.76
N GLN A 147 16.33 4.55 39.90
CA GLN A 147 17.46 3.69 40.26
C GLN A 147 18.78 4.45 40.31
N ASN A 148 18.80 5.67 39.75
CA ASN A 148 19.85 6.66 39.92
C ASN A 148 19.50 7.60 41.08
#